data_AF-A0A2E8BGZ6-F1
#
_entry.id   AF-A0A2E8BGZ6-F1
#
_cell.length_a   1.000
_cell.length_b   1.000
_cell.length_c   1.000
_cell.angle_alpha   90.00
_cell.angle_beta   90.00
_cell.angle_gamma   90.00
#
_symmetry.space_group_name_H-M   'P 1'
#
loop_
_entity.id
_entity.type
_entity.pdbx_description
1 polymer ?
#
loop_
_entity_poly.entity_id
_entity_poly.type
_entity_poly.pdbx_seq_one_letter_code
_entity_poly.pdbx_strand_id
1 'polypeptide(L)'
;MDDPPAATSNDVLGHFMDVGTDADSVFGGLRDADLGCVADQLLKSFGPDEVLALSALGPMPEQVALTVEALVVCDLVLTLVGQGMAEAFADAPGQPVFDVGCLLKGVTSKDLEPMLKTQFEDPFGLDLSDREMTVLLANTPIMGNLMRCRLEAMVVGDESDLPKFCYGLADQVAMMMAAVMEVDLTGGDFTAPSVLANLLGMSDEIFIWLAEEVPSAQKADAVLVRDATTKIAEIMAETLVGIDELSTEEEALSAILAATARVQAEVAAKDTDLDAASGRLREYVTARCGEPGSVLFDLMAGAIGSPLDT
;
A
#
# COMPACT_ATOMS: atom_id res chain seq x y z
N MET A 1 -44.56 -18.66 32.51
CA MET A 1 -43.19 -18.56 31.98
C MET A 1 -42.76 -17.18 32.38
N ASP A 2 -42.01 -17.11 33.48
CA ASP A 2 -41.35 -15.87 33.88
C ASP A 2 -40.23 -15.62 32.88
N ASP A 3 -40.16 -14.41 32.33
CA ASP A 3 -39.01 -13.99 31.54
C ASP A 3 -37.75 -14.13 32.41
N PRO A 4 -36.64 -14.63 31.87
CA PRO A 4 -35.38 -14.67 32.60
C PRO A 4 -35.01 -13.25 33.07
N PRO A 5 -34.36 -13.12 34.25
CA PRO A 5 -33.93 -11.82 34.73
C PRO A 5 -32.98 -11.16 33.71
N ALA A 6 -33.22 -9.89 33.42
CA ALA A 6 -32.38 -9.10 32.52
C ALA A 6 -30.93 -9.07 33.03
N ALA A 7 -29.96 -9.18 32.11
CA ALA A 7 -28.55 -9.16 32.48
C ALA A 7 -28.14 -7.81 33.09
N THR A 8 -27.18 -7.85 34.02
CA THR A 8 -26.56 -6.65 34.59
C THR A 8 -25.27 -6.29 33.85
N SER A 9 -24.80 -5.05 33.99
CA SER A 9 -23.52 -4.62 33.40
C SER A 9 -22.33 -5.49 33.84
N ASN A 10 -22.34 -6.03 35.06
CA ASN A 10 -21.31 -6.96 35.52
C ASN A 10 -21.40 -8.33 34.81
N ASP A 11 -22.62 -8.77 34.48
CA ASP A 11 -22.83 -10.01 33.73
C ASP A 11 -22.30 -9.85 32.29
N VAL A 12 -22.50 -8.67 31.68
CA VAL A 12 -21.94 -8.33 30.36
C VAL A 12 -20.42 -8.35 30.38
N LEU A 13 -19.79 -7.66 31.34
CA LEU A 13 -18.33 -7.61 31.46
C LEU A 13 -17.73 -9.01 31.64
N GLY A 14 -18.32 -9.83 32.51
CA GLY A 14 -17.87 -11.21 32.73
C GLY A 14 -17.98 -12.07 31.48
N HIS A 15 -19.07 -11.93 30.72
CA HIS A 15 -19.27 -12.71 29.49
C HIS A 15 -18.40 -12.24 28.33
N PHE A 16 -18.21 -10.93 28.14
CA PHE A 16 -17.30 -10.39 27.13
C PHE A 16 -15.87 -10.89 27.32
N MET A 17 -15.42 -10.99 28.58
CA MET A 17 -14.11 -11.56 28.92
C MET A 17 -14.05 -13.06 28.62
N ASP A 18 -15.11 -13.82 28.90
CA ASP A 18 -15.16 -15.27 28.63
C ASP A 18 -15.19 -15.56 27.11
N VAL A 19 -16.07 -14.89 26.37
CA VAL A 19 -16.21 -15.03 24.91
C VAL A 19 -15.02 -14.45 24.15
N GLY A 20 -14.38 -13.39 24.66
CA GLY A 20 -13.17 -12.83 24.05
C GLY A 20 -11.95 -13.77 24.11
N THR A 21 -12.01 -14.85 24.90
CA THR A 21 -10.99 -15.91 24.87
C THR A 21 -11.22 -16.95 23.76
N ASP A 22 -12.39 -16.95 23.13
CA ASP A 22 -12.66 -17.78 21.95
C ASP A 22 -11.95 -17.19 20.74
N ALA A 23 -11.19 -18.01 20.02
CA ALA A 23 -10.49 -17.59 18.81
C ALA A 23 -11.47 -17.30 17.66
N ASP A 24 -12.66 -17.91 17.68
CA ASP A 24 -13.68 -17.73 16.64
C ASP A 24 -14.57 -16.49 16.89
N SER A 25 -14.35 -15.76 17.99
CA SER A 25 -15.07 -14.54 18.35
C SER A 25 -14.57 -13.33 17.56
N VAL A 26 -15.47 -12.40 17.24
CA VAL A 26 -15.16 -11.11 16.59
C VAL A 26 -14.15 -10.28 17.39
N PHE A 27 -14.07 -10.51 18.71
CA PHE A 27 -13.13 -9.85 19.62
C PHE A 27 -12.06 -10.81 20.17
N GLY A 28 -11.92 -11.97 19.53
CA GLY A 28 -10.98 -13.02 19.92
C GLY A 28 -9.56 -12.47 20.05
N GLY A 29 -8.88 -12.86 21.14
CA GLY A 29 -7.48 -12.50 21.36
C GLY A 29 -7.24 -11.07 21.86
N LEU A 30 -8.28 -10.28 22.11
CA LEU A 30 -8.16 -9.01 22.85
C LEU A 30 -7.92 -9.26 24.35
N ARG A 31 -7.27 -8.31 25.02
CA ARG A 31 -7.03 -8.40 26.48
C ARG A 31 -8.32 -8.05 27.23
N ASP A 32 -8.48 -8.58 28.44
CA ASP A 32 -9.65 -8.30 29.30
C ASP A 32 -9.94 -6.80 29.48
N ALA A 33 -8.90 -5.97 29.57
CA ALA A 33 -9.04 -4.52 29.70
C ALA A 33 -9.60 -3.86 28.42
N ASP A 34 -9.22 -4.40 27.25
CA ASP A 34 -9.67 -3.92 25.95
C ASP A 34 -11.13 -4.34 25.72
N LEU A 35 -11.45 -5.59 26.04
CA LEU A 35 -12.83 -6.12 26.04
C LEU A 35 -13.74 -5.34 26.99
N GLY A 36 -13.24 -5.00 28.18
CA GLY A 36 -13.95 -4.16 29.15
C GLY A 36 -14.25 -2.76 28.61
N CYS A 37 -13.29 -2.14 27.91
CA CYS A 37 -13.50 -0.84 27.27
C CYS A 37 -14.62 -0.92 26.21
N VAL A 38 -14.59 -1.93 25.34
CA VAL A 38 -15.60 -2.11 24.28
C VAL A 38 -16.98 -2.32 24.90
N ALA A 39 -17.09 -3.19 25.90
CA ALA A 39 -18.35 -3.42 26.62
C ALA A 39 -18.89 -2.14 27.26
N ASP A 40 -18.04 -1.35 27.93
CA ASP A 40 -18.43 -0.07 28.55
C ASP A 40 -18.88 0.97 27.52
N GLN A 41 -18.29 0.99 26.31
CA GLN A 41 -18.74 1.87 25.24
C GLN A 41 -20.08 1.43 24.66
N LEU A 42 -20.24 0.13 24.39
CA LEU A 42 -21.48 -0.43 23.83
C LEU A 42 -22.67 -0.23 24.79
N LEU A 43 -22.46 -0.40 26.09
CA LEU A 43 -23.48 -0.19 27.13
C LEU A 43 -23.98 1.26 27.26
N LYS A 44 -23.32 2.24 26.62
CA LYS A 44 -23.84 3.62 26.55
C LYS A 44 -25.01 3.74 25.58
N SER A 45 -25.10 2.83 24.63
CA SER A 45 -26.04 2.89 23.51
C SER A 45 -26.99 1.68 23.45
N PHE A 46 -26.61 0.55 24.06
CA PHE A 46 -27.35 -0.72 24.03
C PHE A 46 -27.68 -1.25 25.42
N GLY A 47 -28.73 -2.06 25.51
CA GLY A 47 -29.07 -2.80 26.71
C GLY A 47 -28.10 -3.96 26.99
N PRO A 48 -27.98 -4.43 28.24
CA PRO A 48 -27.09 -5.54 28.60
C PRO A 48 -27.29 -6.81 27.76
N ASP A 49 -28.54 -7.20 27.51
CA ASP A 49 -28.85 -8.40 26.72
C ASP A 49 -28.45 -8.24 25.23
N GLU A 50 -28.51 -7.02 24.69
CA GLU A 50 -28.08 -6.72 23.32
C GLU A 50 -26.56 -6.78 23.19
N VAL A 51 -25.83 -6.27 24.18
CA VAL A 51 -24.36 -6.35 24.22
C VAL A 51 -23.89 -7.80 24.37
N LEU A 52 -24.58 -8.61 25.18
CA LEU A 52 -24.29 -10.05 25.30
C LEU A 52 -24.50 -10.79 23.98
N ALA A 53 -25.62 -10.54 23.30
CA ALA A 53 -25.89 -11.12 22.00
C ALA A 53 -24.83 -10.74 20.96
N LEU A 54 -24.39 -9.47 20.98
CA LEU A 54 -23.34 -8.96 20.10
C LEU A 54 -22.00 -9.67 20.34
N SER A 55 -21.57 -9.87 21.58
CA SER A 55 -20.32 -10.63 21.84
C SER A 55 -20.38 -12.05 21.30
N ALA A 56 -21.52 -12.72 21.44
CA ALA A 56 -21.65 -14.13 21.13
C ALA A 56 -21.88 -14.40 19.63
N LEU A 57 -22.56 -13.49 18.93
CA LEU A 57 -23.04 -13.71 17.56
C LEU A 57 -22.49 -12.69 16.55
N GLY A 58 -21.73 -11.69 17.01
CA GLY A 58 -21.36 -10.53 16.22
C GLY A 58 -22.45 -9.45 16.18
N PRO A 59 -22.12 -8.24 15.67
CA PRO A 59 -23.08 -7.14 15.57
C PRO A 59 -24.15 -7.39 14.51
N MET A 60 -25.40 -7.05 14.82
CA MET A 60 -26.45 -6.91 13.80
C MET A 60 -26.17 -5.68 12.91
N PRO A 61 -26.71 -5.61 11.68
CA PRO A 61 -26.44 -4.50 10.74
C PRO A 61 -26.65 -3.10 11.36
N GLU A 62 -27.71 -2.91 12.15
CA GLU A 62 -27.99 -1.65 12.83
C GLU A 62 -27.02 -1.32 13.98
N GLN A 63 -26.26 -2.30 14.48
CA GLN A 63 -25.29 -2.16 15.56
C GLN A 63 -23.86 -1.92 15.06
N VAL A 64 -23.58 -2.21 13.79
CA VAL A 64 -22.22 -2.17 13.21
C VAL A 64 -21.55 -0.82 13.41
N ALA A 65 -22.24 0.28 13.08
CA ALA A 65 -21.65 1.62 13.17
C ALA A 65 -21.19 1.97 14.60
N LEU A 66 -22.01 1.66 15.61
CA LEU A 66 -21.71 1.91 17.02
C LEU A 66 -20.66 0.94 17.57
N THR A 67 -20.59 -0.28 17.01
CA THR A 67 -19.55 -1.26 17.33
C THR A 67 -18.18 -0.78 16.85
N VAL A 68 -18.09 -0.32 15.61
CA VAL A 68 -16.86 0.24 15.07
C VAL A 68 -16.47 1.52 15.80
N GLU A 69 -17.43 2.38 16.17
CA GLU A 69 -17.16 3.57 17.00
C GLU A 69 -16.57 3.19 18.36
N ALA A 70 -17.10 2.16 19.03
CA ALA A 70 -16.54 1.65 20.27
C ALA A 70 -15.09 1.19 20.11
N LEU A 71 -14.77 0.47 19.03
CA LEU A 71 -13.41 0.04 18.69
C LEU A 71 -12.46 1.22 18.43
N VAL A 72 -12.93 2.27 17.77
CA VAL A 72 -12.16 3.49 17.53
C VAL A 72 -11.87 4.20 18.85
N VAL A 73 -12.87 4.37 19.71
CA VAL A 73 -12.72 5.04 21.02
C VAL A 73 -11.78 4.26 21.94
N CYS A 74 -11.77 2.94 21.86
CA CYS A 74 -10.89 2.08 22.64
C CYS A 74 -9.50 1.86 22.00
N ASP A 75 -9.23 2.45 20.82
CA ASP A 75 -7.97 2.31 20.07
C ASP A 75 -7.63 0.85 19.69
N LEU A 76 -8.64 0.09 19.26
CA LEU A 76 -8.53 -1.35 19.00
C LEU A 76 -8.60 -1.74 17.52
N VAL A 77 -8.92 -0.79 16.64
CA VAL A 77 -9.08 -1.06 15.19
C VAL A 77 -7.82 -1.69 14.58
N LEU A 78 -6.65 -1.08 14.79
CA LEU A 78 -5.38 -1.60 14.26
C LEU A 78 -4.99 -2.96 14.88
N THR A 79 -5.28 -3.15 16.17
CA THR A 79 -5.00 -4.40 16.88
C THR A 79 -5.81 -5.55 16.30
N LEU A 80 -7.13 -5.37 16.14
CA LEU A 80 -8.01 -6.40 15.59
C LEU A 80 -7.66 -6.74 14.14
N VAL A 81 -7.45 -5.72 13.29
CA VAL A 81 -7.07 -5.95 11.90
C VAL A 81 -5.71 -6.65 11.82
N GLY A 82 -4.74 -6.24 12.63
CA GLY A 82 -3.43 -6.89 12.67
C GLY A 82 -3.49 -8.36 13.11
N GLN A 83 -4.35 -8.70 14.08
CA GLN A 83 -4.59 -10.08 14.50
C GLN A 83 -5.21 -10.91 13.37
N GLY A 84 -6.28 -10.41 12.74
CA GLY A 84 -6.91 -11.10 11.61
C GLY A 84 -5.95 -11.32 10.44
N MET A 85 -5.06 -10.36 10.15
CA MET A 85 -4.01 -10.54 9.14
C MET A 85 -3.00 -11.62 9.53
N ALA A 86 -2.56 -11.64 10.79
CA ALA A 86 -1.61 -12.65 11.28
C ALA A 86 -2.19 -14.07 11.21
N GLU A 87 -3.45 -14.23 11.59
CA GLU A 87 -4.19 -15.49 11.51
C GLU A 87 -4.36 -15.95 10.06
N ALA A 88 -4.80 -15.05 9.17
CA ALA A 88 -4.92 -15.34 7.74
C ALA A 88 -3.60 -15.81 7.11
N PHE A 89 -2.46 -15.24 7.52
CA PHE A 89 -1.14 -15.70 7.06
C PHE A 89 -0.74 -17.06 7.66
N ALA A 90 -1.11 -17.34 8.91
CA ALA A 90 -0.84 -18.63 9.53
C ALA A 90 -1.61 -19.78 8.85
N ASP A 91 -2.82 -19.50 8.38
CA ASP A 91 -3.71 -20.46 7.71
C ASP A 91 -3.40 -20.67 6.22
N ALA A 92 -2.41 -19.96 5.67
CA ALA A 92 -1.99 -20.03 4.27
C ALA A 92 -0.59 -20.68 4.09
N PRO A 93 -0.43 -22.00 4.39
CA PRO A 93 0.88 -22.65 4.36
C PRO A 93 1.49 -22.63 2.95
N GLY A 94 2.74 -22.13 2.85
CA GLY A 94 3.48 -22.01 1.60
C GLY A 94 3.42 -20.63 0.96
N GLN A 95 2.63 -19.70 1.50
CA GLN A 95 2.69 -18.29 1.11
C GLN A 95 3.81 -17.54 1.85
N PRO A 96 4.34 -16.44 1.30
CA PRO A 96 5.25 -15.56 2.02
C PRO A 96 4.57 -15.00 3.27
N VAL A 97 5.19 -15.20 4.44
CA VAL A 97 4.73 -14.58 5.69
C VAL A 97 5.20 -13.14 5.70
N PHE A 98 4.27 -12.20 5.84
CA PHE A 98 4.58 -10.78 5.94
C PHE A 98 4.60 -10.33 7.40
N ASP A 99 5.50 -9.42 7.73
CA ASP A 99 5.45 -8.72 9.01
C ASP A 99 4.24 -7.77 9.02
N VAL A 100 3.23 -8.10 9.84
CA VAL A 100 2.02 -7.30 10.02
C VAL A 100 2.35 -5.88 10.48
N GLY A 101 3.37 -5.71 11.33
CA GLY A 101 3.82 -4.38 11.76
C GLY A 101 4.33 -3.54 10.59
N CYS A 102 5.01 -4.18 9.63
CA CYS A 102 5.41 -3.53 8.40
C CYS A 102 4.19 -3.18 7.51
N LEU A 103 3.22 -4.09 7.36
CA LEU A 103 2.02 -3.86 6.53
C LEU A 103 1.12 -2.73 7.06
N LEU A 104 1.04 -2.57 8.38
CA LEU A 104 0.22 -1.54 9.03
C LEU A 104 0.94 -0.20 9.23
N LYS A 105 2.18 -0.06 8.74
CA LYS A 105 2.96 1.17 8.91
C LYS A 105 2.25 2.37 8.25
N GLY A 106 1.92 3.38 9.04
CA GLY A 106 1.24 4.59 8.55
C GLY A 106 -0.26 4.42 8.30
N VAL A 107 -0.82 3.23 8.54
CA VAL A 107 -2.27 2.99 8.54
C VAL A 107 -2.87 3.51 9.84
N THR A 108 -4.01 4.19 9.74
CA THR A 108 -4.75 4.73 10.88
C THR A 108 -6.08 4.02 11.05
N SER A 109 -6.69 4.13 12.24
CA SER A 109 -8.02 3.57 12.50
C SER A 109 -9.06 4.08 11.49
N LYS A 110 -8.95 5.34 11.08
CA LYS A 110 -9.86 5.96 10.11
C LYS A 110 -9.79 5.32 8.72
N ASP A 111 -8.62 4.83 8.33
CA ASP A 111 -8.43 4.16 7.03
C ASP A 111 -9.13 2.79 7.02
N LEU A 112 -9.25 2.15 8.18
CA LEU A 112 -9.80 0.80 8.36
C LEU A 112 -11.25 0.77 8.83
N GLU A 113 -11.76 1.87 9.38
CA GLU A 113 -13.16 2.00 9.79
C GLU A 113 -14.16 1.56 8.70
N PRO A 114 -14.04 1.99 7.43
CA PRO A 114 -14.95 1.55 6.38
C PRO A 114 -14.88 0.04 6.16
N MET A 115 -13.67 -0.53 6.14
CA MET A 115 -13.48 -1.97 5.95
C MET A 115 -14.14 -2.78 7.08
N LEU A 116 -13.95 -2.38 8.33
CA LEU A 116 -14.55 -3.05 9.48
C LEU A 116 -16.08 -2.96 9.45
N LYS A 117 -16.64 -1.82 9.03
CA LYS A 117 -18.10 -1.69 8.86
C LYS A 117 -18.61 -2.68 7.82
N THR A 118 -18.01 -2.70 6.64
CA THR A 118 -18.43 -3.61 5.58
C THR A 118 -18.27 -5.08 5.99
N GLN A 119 -17.18 -5.42 6.68
CA GLN A 119 -16.95 -6.78 7.18
C GLN A 119 -18.00 -7.20 8.21
N PHE A 120 -18.40 -6.31 9.11
CA PHE A 120 -19.41 -6.60 10.13
C PHE A 120 -20.84 -6.59 9.60
N GLU A 121 -21.11 -5.89 8.49
CA GLU A 121 -22.41 -5.91 7.81
C GLU A 121 -22.68 -7.24 7.08
N ASP A 122 -21.62 -7.99 6.71
CA ASP A 122 -21.75 -9.30 6.08
C ASP A 122 -21.58 -10.45 7.12
N PRO A 123 -22.64 -11.22 7.43
CA PRO A 123 -22.58 -12.34 8.37
C PRO A 123 -21.71 -13.51 7.91
N PHE A 124 -21.29 -13.56 6.64
CA PHE A 124 -20.35 -14.56 6.12
C PHE A 124 -18.94 -14.00 5.87
N GLY A 125 -18.75 -12.70 6.13
CA GLY A 125 -17.55 -11.95 5.76
C GLY A 125 -17.47 -11.72 4.26
N LEU A 126 -16.90 -10.58 3.86
CA LEU A 126 -16.61 -10.35 2.45
C LEU A 126 -15.35 -11.12 2.05
N ASP A 127 -15.40 -11.73 0.87
CA ASP A 127 -14.19 -12.28 0.28
C ASP A 127 -13.30 -11.11 -0.17
N LEU A 128 -11.99 -11.24 -0.01
CA LEU A 128 -11.04 -10.28 -0.58
C LEU A 128 -11.17 -10.19 -2.11
N SER A 129 -11.78 -11.20 -2.74
CA SER A 129 -12.13 -11.18 -4.16
C SER A 129 -13.31 -10.24 -4.51
N ASP A 130 -14.06 -9.75 -3.52
CA ASP A 130 -15.13 -8.78 -3.75
C ASP A 130 -14.55 -7.41 -4.12
N ARG A 131 -15.09 -6.85 -5.21
CA ARG A 131 -14.64 -5.57 -5.76
C ARG A 131 -14.72 -4.42 -4.74
N GLU A 132 -15.74 -4.43 -3.90
CA GLU A 132 -15.93 -3.40 -2.87
C GLU A 132 -14.81 -3.44 -1.83
N MET A 133 -14.46 -4.63 -1.33
CA MET A 133 -13.35 -4.81 -0.41
C MET A 133 -12.00 -4.47 -1.05
N THR A 134 -11.82 -4.85 -2.32
CA THR A 134 -10.64 -4.50 -3.11
C THR A 134 -10.45 -2.98 -3.22
N VAL A 135 -11.52 -2.23 -3.50
CA VAL A 135 -11.48 -0.77 -3.58
C VAL A 135 -11.19 -0.14 -2.21
N LEU A 136 -11.77 -0.67 -1.13
CA LEU A 136 -11.48 -0.18 0.21
C LEU A 136 -10.00 -0.38 0.58
N LEU A 137 -9.45 -1.57 0.31
CA LEU A 137 -8.03 -1.87 0.51
C LEU A 137 -7.12 -0.98 -0.33
N ALA A 138 -7.47 -0.72 -1.59
CA ALA A 138 -6.72 0.18 -2.48
C ALA A 138 -6.65 1.61 -1.93
N ASN A 139 -7.67 2.06 -1.18
CA ASN A 139 -7.68 3.36 -0.51
C ASN A 139 -6.90 3.38 0.82
N THR A 140 -6.27 2.27 1.22
CA THR A 140 -5.43 2.20 2.41
C THR A 140 -3.94 2.11 2.05
N PRO A 141 -3.03 2.53 2.96
CA PRO A 141 -1.60 2.30 2.77
C PRO A 141 -1.18 0.82 2.74
N ILE A 142 -2.07 -0.13 3.09
CA ILE A 142 -1.75 -1.56 3.22
C ILE A 142 -1.19 -2.13 1.91
N MET A 143 -1.81 -1.79 0.77
CA MET A 143 -1.38 -2.33 -0.53
C MET A 143 0.00 -1.82 -0.93
N GLY A 144 0.28 -0.53 -0.71
CA GLY A 144 1.62 0.01 -0.92
C GLY A 144 2.64 -0.58 0.04
N ASN A 145 2.24 -0.78 1.30
CA ASN A 145 3.09 -1.45 2.28
C ASN A 145 3.35 -2.92 1.92
N LEU A 146 2.42 -3.64 1.30
CA LEU A 146 2.67 -5.02 0.85
C LEU A 146 3.85 -5.09 -0.11
N MET A 147 3.88 -4.20 -1.11
CA MET A 147 5.01 -4.10 -2.03
C MET A 147 6.27 -3.64 -1.31
N ARG A 148 6.19 -2.60 -0.47
CA ARG A 148 7.33 -2.09 0.30
C ARG A 148 7.95 -3.16 1.19
N CYS A 149 7.16 -3.83 2.01
CA CYS A 149 7.62 -4.88 2.92
C CYS A 149 8.24 -6.05 2.16
N ARG A 150 7.69 -6.40 0.98
CA ARG A 150 8.27 -7.44 0.12
C ARG A 150 9.61 -7.03 -0.47
N LEU A 151 9.72 -5.80 -0.98
CA LEU A 151 10.96 -5.28 -1.55
C LEU A 151 12.03 -5.05 -0.48
N GLU A 152 11.64 -4.54 0.69
CA GLU A 152 12.52 -4.45 1.86
C GLU A 152 13.01 -5.85 2.25
N ALA A 153 12.14 -6.86 2.35
CA ALA A 153 12.56 -8.24 2.64
C ALA A 153 13.50 -8.81 1.56
N MET A 154 13.28 -8.46 0.27
CA MET A 154 14.14 -8.90 -0.84
C MET A 154 15.54 -8.25 -0.77
N VAL A 155 15.60 -6.97 -0.42
CA VAL A 155 16.86 -6.21 -0.33
C VAL A 155 17.62 -6.58 0.93
N VAL A 156 16.93 -6.68 2.06
CA VAL A 156 17.49 -6.93 3.41
C VAL A 156 17.89 -8.40 3.60
N GLY A 157 17.12 -9.35 3.05
CA GLY A 157 17.28 -10.75 3.42
C GLY A 157 17.22 -10.92 4.94
N ASP A 158 18.15 -11.69 5.51
CA ASP A 158 18.32 -11.83 6.97
C ASP A 158 19.27 -10.77 7.59
N GLU A 159 19.84 -9.85 6.80
CA GLU A 159 20.86 -8.91 7.27
C GLU A 159 20.26 -7.58 7.75
N SER A 160 20.10 -7.44 9.06
CA SER A 160 19.49 -6.26 9.71
C SER A 160 20.30 -4.95 9.69
N ASP A 161 21.47 -4.93 9.05
CA ASP A 161 22.41 -3.79 9.07
C ASP A 161 22.55 -3.05 7.72
N LEU A 162 21.57 -3.19 6.84
CA LEU A 162 21.63 -2.50 5.56
C LEU A 162 21.61 -0.96 5.71
N PRO A 163 22.20 -0.24 4.74
CA PRO A 163 22.23 1.21 4.72
C PRO A 163 20.84 1.80 4.51
N LYS A 164 20.54 2.94 5.16
CA LYS A 164 19.29 3.69 4.94
C LYS A 164 18.95 3.95 3.47
N PHE A 165 19.98 4.18 2.64
CA PHE A 165 19.84 4.33 1.20
C PHE A 165 19.12 3.14 0.54
N CYS A 166 19.41 1.91 0.96
CA CYS A 166 18.80 0.70 0.38
C CYS A 166 17.32 0.56 0.74
N TYR A 167 16.94 0.95 1.97
CA TYR A 167 15.54 1.03 2.37
C TYR A 167 14.80 2.11 1.58
N GLY A 168 15.40 3.29 1.41
CA GLY A 168 14.81 4.36 0.60
C GLY A 168 14.63 3.95 -0.87
N LEU A 169 15.58 3.21 -1.44
CA LEU A 169 15.46 2.69 -2.80
C LEU A 169 14.27 1.71 -2.94
N ALA A 170 14.11 0.80 -1.99
CA ALA A 170 12.96 -0.11 -1.96
C ALA A 170 11.63 0.64 -1.80
N ASP A 171 11.62 1.69 -0.97
CA ASP A 171 10.45 2.54 -0.72
C ASP A 171 10.01 3.29 -2.00
N GLN A 172 10.96 3.89 -2.72
CA GLN A 172 10.70 4.57 -3.99
C GLN A 172 10.07 3.65 -5.04
N VAL A 173 10.65 2.46 -5.22
CA VAL A 173 10.10 1.46 -6.15
C VAL A 173 8.75 0.95 -5.70
N ALA A 174 8.57 0.72 -4.39
CA ALA A 174 7.31 0.24 -3.84
C ALA A 174 6.17 1.24 -4.05
N MET A 175 6.42 2.54 -3.88
CA MET A 175 5.43 3.58 -4.15
C MET A 175 4.96 3.56 -5.62
N MET A 176 5.90 3.44 -6.57
CA MET A 176 5.55 3.33 -7.99
C MET A 176 4.77 2.05 -8.30
N MET A 177 5.19 0.90 -7.76
CA MET A 177 4.46 -0.36 -7.92
C MET A 177 3.06 -0.31 -7.31
N ALA A 178 2.90 0.35 -6.17
CA ALA A 178 1.61 0.53 -5.51
C ALA A 178 0.63 1.31 -6.39
N ALA A 179 1.09 2.40 -7.00
CA ALA A 179 0.28 3.18 -7.94
C ALA A 179 -0.11 2.37 -9.19
N VAL A 180 0.81 1.54 -9.72
CA VAL A 180 0.48 0.61 -10.81
C VAL A 180 -0.61 -0.36 -10.38
N MET A 181 -0.48 -0.98 -9.21
CA MET A 181 -1.51 -1.89 -8.70
C MET A 181 -2.87 -1.20 -8.47
N GLU A 182 -2.87 0.03 -7.97
CA GLU A 182 -4.10 0.79 -7.73
C GLU A 182 -4.88 1.00 -9.03
N VAL A 183 -4.19 1.31 -10.13
CA VAL A 183 -4.81 1.42 -11.46
C VAL A 183 -5.43 0.08 -11.86
N ASP A 184 -4.72 -1.04 -11.71
CA ASP A 184 -5.23 -2.37 -12.06
C ASP A 184 -6.47 -2.76 -11.23
N LEU A 185 -6.40 -2.59 -9.92
CA LEU A 185 -7.46 -2.99 -8.97
C LEU A 185 -8.72 -2.14 -9.09
N THR A 186 -8.57 -0.86 -9.43
CA THR A 186 -9.72 0.03 -9.66
C THR A 186 -10.34 -0.16 -11.05
N GLY A 187 -9.70 -0.96 -11.92
CA GLY A 187 -10.12 -1.18 -13.31
C GLY A 187 -9.79 0.01 -14.21
N GLY A 188 -8.73 0.75 -13.87
CA GLY A 188 -8.20 1.84 -14.66
C GLY A 188 -7.52 1.35 -15.96
N ASP A 189 -7.40 2.27 -16.92
CA ASP A 189 -6.79 2.00 -18.21
C ASP A 189 -5.34 2.48 -18.21
N PHE A 190 -4.38 1.55 -18.27
CA PHE A 190 -2.95 1.86 -18.37
C PHE A 190 -2.55 2.56 -19.67
N THR A 191 -3.44 2.57 -20.67
CA THR A 191 -3.22 3.30 -21.92
C THR A 191 -3.77 4.74 -21.85
N ALA A 192 -4.49 5.09 -20.78
CA ALA A 192 -5.00 6.43 -20.60
C ALA A 192 -3.85 7.43 -20.45
N PRO A 193 -3.85 8.54 -21.22
CA PRO A 193 -2.75 9.51 -21.19
C PRO A 193 -2.49 10.11 -19.80
N SER A 194 -3.55 10.30 -19.00
CA SER A 194 -3.44 10.80 -17.63
C SER A 194 -2.74 9.82 -16.68
N VAL A 195 -3.01 8.51 -16.82
CA VAL A 195 -2.36 7.45 -16.03
C VAL A 195 -0.88 7.37 -16.40
N LEU A 196 -0.56 7.36 -17.70
CA LEU A 196 0.82 7.34 -18.18
C LEU A 196 1.60 8.59 -17.72
N ALA A 197 0.98 9.78 -17.78
CA ALA A 197 1.61 11.01 -17.31
C ALA A 197 1.90 10.98 -15.79
N ASN A 198 0.99 10.40 -15.00
CA ASN A 198 1.20 10.24 -13.56
C ASN A 198 2.35 9.26 -13.26
N LEU A 199 2.40 8.11 -13.92
CA LEU A 199 3.47 7.12 -13.75
C LEU A 199 4.84 7.69 -14.17
N LEU A 200 4.90 8.49 -15.23
CA LEU A 200 6.11 9.21 -15.64
C LEU A 200 6.56 10.23 -14.58
N GLY A 201 5.63 10.97 -13.99
CA GLY A 201 5.92 11.90 -12.90
C GLY A 201 6.49 11.18 -11.67
N MET A 202 5.88 10.06 -11.26
CA MET A 202 6.40 9.24 -10.16
C MET A 202 7.80 8.70 -10.46
N SER A 203 8.05 8.27 -11.70
CA SER A 203 9.39 7.83 -12.09
C SER A 203 10.42 8.96 -12.02
N ASP A 204 10.06 10.19 -12.40
CA ASP A 204 10.95 11.36 -12.26
C ASP A 204 11.28 11.68 -10.79
N GLU A 205 10.29 11.61 -9.90
CA GLU A 205 10.48 11.82 -8.46
C GLU A 205 11.51 10.85 -7.84
N ILE A 206 11.57 9.61 -8.34
CA ILE A 206 12.56 8.61 -7.92
C ILE A 206 13.98 9.05 -8.28
N PHE A 207 14.20 9.60 -9.48
CA PHE A 207 15.53 10.06 -9.90
C PHE A 207 15.92 11.39 -9.23
N ILE A 208 14.94 12.25 -8.90
CA ILE A 208 15.14 13.42 -8.04
C ILE A 208 15.66 12.97 -6.67
N TRP A 209 14.96 12.02 -6.03
CA TRP A 209 15.36 11.43 -4.75
C TRP A 209 16.77 10.82 -4.82
N LEU A 210 17.07 10.05 -5.88
CA LEU A 210 18.38 9.42 -6.06
C LEU A 210 19.50 10.47 -6.07
N ALA A 211 19.32 11.59 -6.76
CA ALA A 211 20.30 12.67 -6.84
C ALA A 211 20.53 13.40 -5.51
N GLU A 212 19.58 13.33 -4.60
CA GLU A 212 19.66 13.90 -3.25
C GLU A 212 20.36 12.95 -2.27
N GLU A 213 20.09 11.65 -2.37
CA GLU A 213 20.54 10.65 -1.38
C GLU A 213 21.90 10.00 -1.70
N VAL A 214 22.38 10.07 -2.95
CA VAL A 214 23.73 9.55 -3.25
C VAL A 214 24.83 10.42 -2.64
N PRO A 215 25.97 9.83 -2.23
CA PRO A 215 27.09 10.60 -1.71
C PRO A 215 27.75 11.47 -2.79
N SER A 216 28.56 12.43 -2.36
CA SER A 216 29.15 13.44 -3.26
C SER A 216 29.96 12.88 -4.43
N ALA A 217 30.51 11.67 -4.29
CA ALA A 217 31.27 11.00 -5.35
C ALA A 217 30.39 10.54 -6.53
N GLN A 218 29.11 10.25 -6.30
CA GLN A 218 28.15 9.79 -7.31
C GLN A 218 27.17 10.91 -7.73
N LYS A 219 27.20 12.06 -7.06
CA LYS A 219 26.22 13.13 -7.25
C LYS A 219 26.19 13.71 -8.66
N ALA A 220 27.34 13.82 -9.33
CA ALA A 220 27.39 14.30 -10.70
C ALA A 220 26.67 13.35 -11.67
N ASP A 221 26.88 12.04 -11.50
CA ASP A 221 26.22 11.02 -12.31
C ASP A 221 24.71 10.99 -12.04
N ALA A 222 24.30 11.05 -10.77
CA ALA A 222 22.87 11.05 -10.41
C ALA A 222 22.13 12.30 -10.91
N VAL A 223 22.76 13.47 -10.83
CA VAL A 223 22.21 14.72 -11.41
C VAL A 223 22.09 14.60 -12.93
N LEU A 224 23.08 14.02 -13.61
CA LEU A 224 23.03 13.83 -15.05
C LEU A 224 21.87 12.91 -15.46
N VAL A 225 21.71 11.77 -14.76
CA VAL A 225 20.60 10.85 -15.02
C VAL A 225 19.26 11.52 -14.73
N ARG A 226 19.10 12.18 -13.58
CA ARG A 226 17.90 12.96 -13.24
C ARG A 226 17.57 13.98 -14.32
N ASP A 227 18.53 14.82 -14.73
CA ASP A 227 18.26 15.88 -15.73
C ASP A 227 17.90 15.32 -17.12
N ALA A 228 18.29 14.07 -17.41
CA ALA A 228 17.84 13.37 -18.61
C ALA A 228 16.42 12.81 -18.42
N THR A 229 16.15 12.12 -17.32
CA THR A 229 14.85 11.51 -17.03
C THR A 229 13.75 12.56 -16.86
N THR A 230 14.00 13.65 -16.13
CA THR A 230 13.08 14.79 -16.02
C THR A 230 12.74 15.34 -17.39
N LYS A 231 13.73 15.45 -18.28
CA LYS A 231 13.48 15.98 -19.62
C LYS A 231 12.62 15.04 -20.46
N ILE A 232 12.83 13.74 -20.33
CA ILE A 232 11.99 12.72 -20.98
C ILE A 232 10.56 12.78 -20.45
N ALA A 233 10.40 12.78 -19.12
CA ALA A 233 9.11 12.87 -18.46
C ALA A 233 8.34 14.13 -18.87
N GLU A 234 9.00 15.30 -18.92
CA GLU A 234 8.41 16.56 -19.40
C GLU A 234 7.90 16.43 -20.84
N ILE A 235 8.74 15.98 -21.78
CA ILE A 235 8.36 15.88 -23.21
C ILE A 235 7.20 14.89 -23.39
N MET A 236 7.24 13.77 -22.70
CA MET A 236 6.21 12.74 -22.80
C MET A 236 4.91 13.21 -22.13
N ALA A 237 4.96 13.83 -20.95
CA ALA A 237 3.78 14.37 -20.27
C ALA A 237 3.13 15.51 -21.08
N GLU A 238 3.93 16.43 -21.65
CA GLU A 238 3.44 17.46 -22.58
C GLU A 238 2.65 16.85 -23.74
N THR A 239 3.15 15.74 -24.29
CA THR A 239 2.51 15.03 -25.40
C THR A 239 1.22 14.34 -24.97
N LEU A 240 1.24 13.65 -23.83
CA LEU A 240 0.08 12.92 -23.30
C LEU A 240 -1.05 13.85 -22.93
N VAL A 241 -0.76 15.03 -22.37
CA VAL A 241 -1.76 16.08 -22.09
C VAL A 241 -2.41 16.60 -23.38
N GLY A 242 -1.70 16.54 -24.50
CA GLY A 242 -2.22 16.92 -25.82
C GLY A 242 -3.12 15.86 -26.47
N ILE A 243 -3.17 14.64 -25.94
CA ILE A 243 -4.03 13.55 -26.42
C ILE A 243 -5.30 13.54 -25.56
N ASP A 244 -6.45 13.84 -26.19
CA ASP A 244 -7.76 13.84 -25.54
C ASP A 244 -8.68 12.73 -26.07
N GLU A 245 -9.87 12.59 -25.49
CA GLU A 245 -10.87 11.57 -25.88
C GLU A 245 -11.38 11.73 -27.34
N LEU A 246 -11.11 12.87 -27.98
CA LEU A 246 -11.49 13.16 -29.36
C LEU A 246 -10.39 12.79 -30.35
N SER A 247 -9.17 12.55 -29.87
CA SER A 247 -8.01 12.18 -30.67
C SER A 247 -8.19 10.77 -31.22
N THR A 248 -7.90 10.60 -32.51
CA THR A 248 -7.87 9.26 -33.11
C THR A 248 -6.64 8.49 -32.66
N GLU A 249 -6.69 7.16 -32.72
CA GLU A 249 -5.55 6.29 -32.40
C GLU A 249 -4.31 6.64 -33.25
N GLU A 250 -4.50 7.00 -34.53
CA GLU A 250 -3.41 7.40 -35.43
C GLU A 250 -2.78 8.75 -35.02
N GLU A 251 -3.58 9.72 -34.59
CA GLU A 251 -3.10 11.01 -34.07
C GLU A 251 -2.33 10.83 -32.77
N ALA A 252 -2.85 10.01 -31.85
CA ALA A 252 -2.18 9.68 -30.59
C ALA A 252 -0.83 8.99 -30.82
N LEU A 253 -0.79 7.97 -31.69
CA LEU A 253 0.44 7.24 -32.04
C LEU A 253 1.46 8.18 -32.71
N SER A 254 1.02 9.03 -33.62
CA SER A 254 1.88 10.01 -34.30
C SER A 254 2.49 11.00 -33.32
N ALA A 255 1.68 11.50 -32.36
CA ALA A 255 2.15 12.40 -31.31
C ALA A 255 3.21 11.73 -30.42
N ILE A 256 2.96 10.49 -29.98
CA ILE A 256 3.92 9.70 -29.18
C ILE A 256 5.22 9.48 -29.95
N LEU A 257 5.17 9.09 -31.22
CA LEU A 257 6.37 8.89 -32.05
C LEU A 257 7.16 10.19 -32.23
N ALA A 258 6.48 11.32 -32.43
CA ALA A 258 7.12 12.63 -32.52
C ALA A 258 7.79 13.03 -31.20
N ALA A 259 7.16 12.73 -30.06
CA ALA A 259 7.72 12.94 -28.74
C ALA A 259 8.99 12.12 -28.52
N THR A 260 8.97 10.83 -28.87
CA THR A 260 10.14 9.95 -28.81
C THR A 260 11.29 10.47 -29.69
N ALA A 261 11.00 10.93 -30.91
CA ALA A 261 12.03 11.53 -31.77
C ALA A 261 12.62 12.81 -31.17
N ARG A 262 11.80 13.63 -30.51
CA ARG A 262 12.25 14.83 -29.79
C ARG A 262 13.13 14.47 -28.59
N VAL A 263 12.74 13.47 -27.80
CA VAL A 263 13.53 12.92 -26.69
C VAL A 263 14.91 12.48 -27.19
N GLN A 264 14.97 11.68 -28.25
CA GLN A 264 16.22 11.21 -28.82
C GLN A 264 17.13 12.36 -29.26
N ALA A 265 16.57 13.38 -29.90
CA ALA A 265 17.33 14.57 -30.32
C ALA A 265 17.90 15.36 -29.14
N GLU A 266 17.11 15.55 -28.07
CA GLU A 266 17.52 16.28 -26.86
C GLU A 266 18.59 15.52 -26.07
N VAL A 267 18.45 14.19 -25.95
CA VAL A 267 19.46 13.34 -25.30
C VAL A 267 20.76 13.34 -26.10
N ALA A 268 20.70 13.18 -27.43
CA ALA A 268 21.89 13.20 -28.29
C ALA A 268 22.60 14.55 -28.31
N ALA A 269 21.87 15.65 -28.15
CA ALA A 269 22.44 17.00 -28.14
C ALA A 269 23.29 17.31 -26.90
N LYS A 270 23.13 16.56 -25.79
CA LYS A 270 23.80 16.86 -24.53
C LYS A 270 25.28 16.44 -24.45
N ASP A 271 25.84 15.72 -25.44
CA ASP A 271 27.25 15.22 -25.46
C ASP A 271 27.72 14.69 -24.09
N THR A 272 26.83 13.92 -23.46
CA THR A 272 27.00 13.35 -22.13
C THR A 272 26.90 11.84 -22.21
N ASP A 273 27.85 11.13 -21.60
CA ASP A 273 27.84 9.67 -21.52
C ASP A 273 26.86 9.22 -20.41
N LEU A 274 25.56 9.36 -20.72
CA LEU A 274 24.44 9.01 -19.85
C LEU A 274 24.51 7.52 -19.47
N ASP A 275 24.89 6.67 -20.43
CA ASP A 275 25.01 5.23 -20.27
C ASP A 275 26.10 4.90 -19.24
N ALA A 276 27.27 5.53 -19.37
CA ALA A 276 28.34 5.32 -18.40
C ALA A 276 27.99 5.89 -17.02
N ALA A 277 27.26 7.00 -16.93
CA ALA A 277 26.78 7.55 -15.66
C ALA A 277 25.78 6.62 -14.98
N SER A 278 24.79 6.13 -15.74
CA SER A 278 23.82 5.12 -15.27
C SER A 278 24.52 3.83 -14.83
N GLY A 279 25.51 3.36 -15.60
CA GLY A 279 26.33 2.19 -15.26
C GLY A 279 27.09 2.36 -13.94
N ARG A 280 27.72 3.52 -13.70
CA ARG A 280 28.40 3.81 -12.42
C ARG A 280 27.45 3.91 -11.24
N LEU A 281 26.23 4.45 -11.43
CA LEU A 281 25.21 4.47 -10.40
C LEU A 281 24.71 3.07 -10.07
N ARG A 282 24.46 2.24 -11.10
CA ARG A 282 24.11 0.83 -10.93
C ARG A 282 25.18 0.09 -10.14
N GLU A 283 26.45 0.24 -10.50
CA GLU A 283 27.58 -0.35 -9.76
C GLU A 283 27.61 0.09 -8.29
N TYR A 284 27.36 1.37 -8.02
CA TYR A 284 27.25 1.89 -6.66
C TYR A 284 26.10 1.23 -5.89
N VAL A 285 24.92 1.10 -6.52
CA VAL A 285 23.75 0.44 -5.90
C VAL A 285 24.05 -1.04 -5.63
N THR A 286 24.60 -1.79 -6.60
CA THR A 286 24.99 -3.19 -6.40
C THR A 286 25.99 -3.33 -5.26
N ALA A 287 27.00 -2.47 -5.20
CA ALA A 287 28.01 -2.52 -4.14
C ALA A 287 27.44 -2.22 -2.75
N ARG A 288 26.35 -1.46 -2.66
CA ARG A 288 25.79 -0.99 -1.38
C ARG A 288 24.60 -1.82 -0.89
N CYS A 289 23.78 -2.31 -1.81
CA CYS A 289 22.51 -2.98 -1.56
C CYS A 289 22.47 -4.40 -2.13
N GLY A 290 23.57 -4.88 -2.72
CA GLY A 290 23.64 -6.19 -3.36
C GLY A 290 22.89 -6.27 -4.69
N GLU A 291 22.83 -7.48 -5.24
CA GLU A 291 22.13 -7.77 -6.49
C GLU A 291 20.63 -7.39 -6.47
N PRO A 292 19.87 -7.58 -5.36
CA PRO A 292 18.50 -7.12 -5.29
C PRO A 292 18.36 -5.60 -5.52
N GLY A 293 19.28 -4.81 -4.95
CA GLY A 293 19.27 -3.36 -5.16
C GLY A 293 19.50 -2.97 -6.62
N SER A 294 20.33 -3.69 -7.36
CA SER A 294 20.53 -3.40 -8.78
C SER A 294 19.35 -3.82 -9.66
N VAL A 295 18.62 -4.87 -9.28
CA VAL A 295 17.33 -5.19 -9.93
C VAL A 295 16.32 -4.06 -9.71
N LEU A 296 16.24 -3.50 -8.49
CA LEU A 296 15.40 -2.34 -8.22
C LEU A 296 15.82 -1.13 -9.07
N PHE A 297 17.13 -0.88 -9.18
CA PHE A 297 17.64 0.20 -10.01
C PHE A 297 17.29 0.04 -11.50
N ASP A 298 17.42 -1.18 -12.04
CA ASP A 298 17.02 -1.44 -13.42
C ASP A 298 15.53 -1.25 -13.64
N LEU A 299 14.70 -1.61 -12.65
CA LEU A 299 13.27 -1.40 -12.76
C LEU A 299 12.93 0.09 -12.81
N MET A 300 13.64 0.93 -12.05
CA MET A 300 13.49 2.39 -12.12
C MET A 300 13.93 2.92 -13.50
N ALA A 301 15.05 2.43 -14.03
CA ALA A 301 15.58 2.86 -15.32
C ALA A 301 14.73 2.37 -16.50
N GLY A 302 14.18 1.15 -16.43
CA GLY A 302 13.37 0.53 -17.47
C GLY A 302 11.97 1.13 -17.59
N ALA A 303 11.41 1.68 -16.50
CA ALA A 303 10.06 2.28 -16.48
C ALA A 303 9.92 3.51 -17.40
N ILE A 304 11.00 4.22 -17.69
CA ILE A 304 10.99 5.41 -18.56
C ILE A 304 11.09 5.01 -20.04
N GLY A 305 11.22 3.70 -20.33
CA GLY A 305 11.67 3.24 -21.63
C GLY A 305 13.12 3.69 -21.79
N SER A 306 14.05 2.81 -21.46
CA SER A 306 15.45 3.00 -21.78
C SER A 306 15.57 3.56 -23.20
N PRO A 307 16.13 4.77 -23.42
CA PRO A 307 16.73 5.07 -24.72
C PRO A 307 17.90 4.12 -25.04
N LEU A 308 18.23 3.25 -24.07
CA LEU A 308 19.36 2.35 -23.93
C LEU A 308 19.14 0.95 -24.53
N ASP A 309 17.95 0.63 -25.03
CA ASP A 309 17.71 -0.61 -25.78
C ASP A 309 17.57 -0.31 -27.29
N THR A 310 18.71 -0.01 -27.91
CA THR A 310 18.94 -0.22 -29.35
C THR A 310 20.18 -1.06 -29.56
#